data_AF-A0A847ZB13-F1
#
_entry.id   AF-A0A847ZB13-F1
#
_cell.length_a   1.000
_cell.length_b   1.000
_cell.length_c   1.000
_cell.angle_alpha   90.00
_cell.angle_beta   90.00
_cell.angle_gamma   90.00
#
_symmetry.space_group_name_H-M   'P 1'
#
loop_
_entity.id
_entity.type
_entity.pdbx_description
1 polymer ?
#
loop_
_entity_poly.entity_id
_entity_poly.type
_entity_poly.pdbx_seq_one_letter_code
_entity_poly.pdbx_strand_id
1 'polypeptide(L)'
;AGIITGGIGLMAILGAPLGGFLADFWQRKNPRGRMYIPVVSYILGGGLLIVVVLTRFSYVGIALACVYGIAAAAAMPAIAAISQDVVPVAHKGLSMGLAIFAQYMLGGAWGPYIVGAVSDGLGGGAEGLSAAVMLCGGFGILAGFLFLIASRTYPEDWQKVKDEAILEE
;
A
#
# COMPACT_ATOMS: atom_id res chain seq x y z
N ALA A 1 -16.66 -18.89 5.51
CA ALA A 1 -15.45 -18.07 5.72
C ALA A 1 -14.46 -18.20 4.55
N GLY A 2 -13.90 -19.38 4.29
CA GLY A 2 -12.86 -19.57 3.26
C GLY A 2 -13.18 -19.07 1.85
N ILE A 3 -14.41 -19.27 1.35
CA ILE A 3 -14.83 -18.78 0.02
C ILE A 3 -14.83 -17.25 -0.05
N ILE A 4 -15.25 -16.56 1.02
CA ILE A 4 -15.31 -15.10 1.09
C ILE A 4 -13.88 -14.54 1.13
N THR A 5 -13.03 -15.09 1.99
CA THR A 5 -11.60 -14.70 2.08
C THR A 5 -10.87 -14.98 0.77
N GLY A 6 -11.13 -16.13 0.13
CA GLY A 6 -10.58 -16.48 -1.17
C GLY A 6 -11.04 -15.54 -2.28
N GLY A 7 -12.31 -15.13 -2.27
CA GLY A 7 -12.84 -14.14 -3.22
C GLY A 7 -12.16 -12.77 -3.08
N ILE A 8 -11.94 -12.30 -1.86
CA ILE A 8 -11.18 -11.05 -1.60
C ILE A 8 -9.73 -11.20 -2.09
N GLY A 9 -9.11 -12.36 -1.87
CA GLY A 9 -7.77 -12.67 -2.37
C GLY A 9 -7.68 -12.65 -3.90
N LEU A 10 -8.66 -13.19 -4.60
CA LEU A 10 -8.74 -13.13 -6.07
C LEU A 10 -8.86 -11.69 -6.59
N MET A 11 -9.62 -10.83 -5.89
CA MET A 11 -9.74 -9.43 -6.24
C MET A 11 -8.42 -8.67 -6.07
N ALA A 12 -7.59 -9.05 -5.08
CA ALA A 12 -6.24 -8.50 -4.94
C ALA A 12 -5.34 -8.86 -6.14
N ILE A 13 -5.50 -10.05 -6.73
CA ILE A 13 -4.76 -10.43 -7.95
C ILE A 13 -5.11 -9.49 -9.11
N LEU A 14 -6.38 -9.09 -9.25
CA LEU A 14 -6.82 -8.13 -10.27
C LEU A 14 -6.33 -6.70 -9.97
N GLY A 15 -6.18 -6.34 -8.69
CA GLY A 15 -5.72 -5.03 -8.27
C GLY A 15 -4.30 -4.71 -8.70
N ALA A 16 -3.39 -5.69 -8.69
CA ALA A 16 -1.99 -5.44 -9.06
C ALA A 16 -1.82 -5.01 -10.54
N PRO A 17 -2.36 -5.71 -11.57
CA PRO A 17 -2.33 -5.25 -12.95
C PRO A 17 -3.02 -3.89 -13.14
N LEU A 18 -4.19 -3.70 -12.51
CA LEU A 18 -4.94 -2.44 -12.59
C LEU A 18 -4.16 -1.26 -12.02
N GLY A 19 -3.51 -1.44 -10.87
CA GLY A 19 -2.68 -0.43 -10.25
C GLY A 19 -1.45 -0.08 -11.08
N GLY A 20 -0.77 -1.10 -11.65
CA GLY A 20 0.35 -0.89 -12.55
C GLY A 20 -0.04 -0.10 -13.80
N PHE A 21 -1.11 -0.52 -14.48
CA PHE A 21 -1.62 0.18 -15.66
C PHE A 21 -2.02 1.63 -15.36
N LEU A 22 -2.73 1.86 -14.24
CA LEU A 22 -3.16 3.19 -13.85
C LEU A 22 -1.98 4.08 -13.47
N ALA A 23 -0.96 3.53 -12.80
CA ALA A 23 0.28 4.24 -12.49
C ALA A 23 1.03 4.67 -13.75
N ASP A 24 1.20 3.76 -14.70
CA ASP A 24 1.88 4.06 -15.96
C ASP A 24 1.09 5.07 -16.81
N PHE A 25 -0.24 4.97 -16.83
CA PHE A 25 -1.09 5.94 -17.52
C PHE A 25 -1.00 7.33 -16.91
N TRP A 26 -1.02 7.44 -15.58
CA TRP A 26 -0.95 8.73 -14.90
C TRP A 26 0.44 9.35 -14.97
N GLN A 27 1.50 8.53 -14.94
CA GLN A 27 2.88 8.95 -15.11
C GLN A 27 3.11 9.63 -16.46
N ARG A 28 2.49 9.12 -17.54
CA ARG A 28 2.58 9.73 -18.89
C ARG A 28 2.03 11.15 -18.94
N LYS A 29 1.05 11.50 -18.11
CA LYS A 29 0.48 12.85 -18.02
C LYS A 29 1.15 13.74 -16.99
N ASN A 30 1.70 13.17 -15.92
CA ASN A 30 2.32 13.94 -14.85
C ASN A 30 3.44 13.10 -14.20
N PRO A 31 4.69 13.59 -14.13
CA PRO A 31 5.78 12.90 -13.44
C PRO A 31 5.44 12.56 -11.98
N ARG A 32 4.65 13.40 -11.28
CA ARG A 32 4.15 13.11 -9.91
C ARG A 32 3.02 12.09 -9.87
N GLY A 33 2.43 11.76 -11.03
CA GLY A 33 1.30 10.85 -11.19
C GLY A 33 1.51 9.49 -10.56
N ARG A 34 2.73 8.96 -10.66
CA ARG A 34 3.09 7.65 -10.12
C ARG A 34 2.94 7.59 -8.60
N MET A 35 3.34 8.67 -7.91
CA MET A 35 3.23 8.81 -6.45
C MET A 35 1.79 8.99 -5.97
N TYR A 36 0.86 9.50 -6.79
CA TYR A 36 -0.53 9.67 -6.36
C TYR A 36 -1.30 8.35 -6.28
N ILE A 37 -0.90 7.32 -7.02
CA ILE A 37 -1.52 5.99 -6.95
C ILE A 37 -1.41 5.38 -5.53
N PRO A 38 -0.22 5.22 -4.93
CA PRO A 38 -0.12 4.71 -3.57
C PRO A 38 -0.84 5.63 -2.56
N VAL A 39 -0.81 6.95 -2.73
CA VAL A 39 -1.57 7.89 -1.86
C VAL A 39 -3.05 7.54 -1.85
N VAL A 40 -3.67 7.48 -3.03
CA VAL A 40 -5.10 7.19 -3.16
C VAL A 40 -5.40 5.78 -2.67
N SER A 41 -4.60 4.79 -3.07
CA SER A 41 -4.76 3.40 -2.65
C SER A 41 -4.71 3.21 -1.13
N TYR A 42 -3.78 3.86 -0.43
CA TYR A 42 -3.64 3.73 1.01
C TYR A 42 -4.70 4.51 1.79
N ILE A 43 -5.05 5.72 1.36
CA ILE A 43 -6.14 6.51 2.00
C ILE A 43 -7.48 5.81 1.79
N LEU A 44 -7.79 5.43 0.55
CA LEU A 44 -9.03 4.74 0.21
C LEU A 44 -9.07 3.35 0.87
N GLY A 45 -7.97 2.59 0.80
CA GLY A 45 -7.86 1.26 1.39
C GLY A 45 -8.04 1.28 2.90
N GLY A 46 -7.37 2.21 3.60
CA GLY A 46 -7.53 2.37 5.05
C GLY A 46 -8.95 2.77 5.44
N GLY A 47 -9.57 3.71 4.71
CA GLY A 47 -10.96 4.10 4.92
C GLY A 47 -11.95 2.95 4.65
N LEU A 48 -11.77 2.22 3.55
CA LEU A 48 -12.59 1.05 3.22
C LEU A 48 -12.49 -0.02 4.30
N LEU A 49 -11.28 -0.29 4.81
CA LEU A 49 -11.08 -1.27 5.87
C LEU A 49 -11.89 -0.90 7.13
N ILE A 50 -11.87 0.37 7.53
CA ILE A 50 -12.67 0.86 8.66
C ILE A 50 -14.18 0.66 8.41
N VAL A 51 -14.68 1.03 7.22
CA VAL A 51 -16.10 0.87 6.86
C VAL A 51 -16.51 -0.61 6.82
N VAL A 52 -15.65 -1.50 6.32
CA VAL A 52 -15.90 -2.95 6.29
C VAL A 52 -16.10 -3.49 7.72
N VAL A 53 -15.26 -3.06 8.66
CA VAL A 53 -15.41 -3.45 10.07
C VAL A 53 -16.71 -2.91 10.67
N LEU A 54 -17.02 -1.63 10.43
CA LEU A 54 -18.25 -0.99 10.95
C LEU A 54 -19.53 -1.65 10.42
N THR A 55 -19.50 -2.18 9.19
CA THR A 55 -20.63 -2.89 8.57
C THR A 55 -20.76 -4.36 8.99
N ARG A 56 -19.93 -4.83 9.94
CA ARG A 56 -19.93 -6.20 10.50
C ARG A 56 -19.95 -7.30 9.42
N PHE A 57 -19.27 -7.09 8.30
CA PHE A 57 -19.24 -8.03 7.17
C PHE A 57 -20.63 -8.41 6.61
N SER A 58 -21.57 -7.46 6.61
CA SER A 58 -22.80 -7.59 5.81
C SER A 58 -22.48 -7.83 4.32
N TYR A 59 -23.47 -8.19 3.50
CA TYR A 59 -23.28 -8.33 2.05
C TYR A 59 -22.62 -7.09 1.41
N VAL A 60 -22.94 -5.90 1.92
CA VAL A 60 -22.30 -4.63 1.51
C VAL A 60 -20.85 -4.57 1.99
N GLY A 61 -20.56 -4.98 3.23
CA GLY A 61 -19.20 -5.07 3.77
C GLY A 61 -18.31 -6.03 2.98
N ILE A 62 -18.85 -7.14 2.50
CA ILE A 62 -18.11 -8.09 1.65
C ILE A 62 -17.77 -7.45 0.29
N ALA A 63 -18.72 -6.74 -0.33
CA ALA A 63 -18.46 -6.03 -1.58
C ALA A 63 -17.38 -4.94 -1.39
N LEU A 64 -17.42 -4.19 -0.29
CA LEU A 64 -16.41 -3.19 0.05
C LEU A 64 -15.04 -3.83 0.36
N ALA A 65 -15.01 -5.03 0.94
CA ALA A 65 -13.78 -5.77 1.19
C ALA A 65 -13.11 -6.22 -0.12
N CYS A 66 -13.89 -6.54 -1.16
CA CYS A 66 -13.37 -6.80 -2.50
C CYS A 66 -12.71 -5.54 -3.09
N VAL A 67 -13.35 -4.38 -2.95
CA VAL A 67 -12.78 -3.09 -3.41
C VAL A 67 -11.50 -2.76 -2.64
N TYR A 68 -11.48 -3.02 -1.33
CA TYR A 68 -10.27 -2.90 -0.51
C TYR A 68 -9.13 -3.78 -1.05
N GLY A 69 -9.40 -5.05 -1.38
CA GLY A 69 -8.41 -5.97 -1.94
C GLY A 69 -7.77 -5.41 -3.22
N ILE A 70 -8.57 -4.83 -4.11
CA ILE A 70 -8.09 -4.18 -5.33
C ILE A 70 -7.21 -2.96 -4.98
N ALA A 71 -7.70 -2.07 -4.12
CA ALA A 71 -6.99 -0.84 -3.75
C ALA A 71 -5.64 -1.12 -3.09
N ALA A 72 -5.58 -2.09 -2.18
CA ALA A 72 -4.37 -2.48 -1.47
C ALA A 72 -3.32 -3.07 -2.42
N ALA A 73 -3.73 -3.95 -3.35
CA ALA A 73 -2.83 -4.56 -4.32
C ALA A 73 -2.33 -3.58 -5.39
N ALA A 74 -3.14 -2.57 -5.75
CA ALA A 74 -2.79 -1.57 -6.74
C ALA A 74 -1.59 -0.69 -6.35
N ALA A 75 -1.33 -0.54 -5.04
CA ALA A 75 -0.22 0.27 -4.54
C ALA A 75 1.15 -0.39 -4.77
N MET A 76 1.24 -1.73 -4.65
CA MET A 76 2.51 -2.46 -4.69
C MET A 76 3.35 -2.22 -5.95
N PRO A 77 2.82 -2.35 -7.18
CA PRO A 77 3.62 -2.14 -8.39
C PRO A 77 4.08 -0.68 -8.53
N ALA A 78 3.25 0.28 -8.13
CA ALA A 78 3.60 1.69 -8.16
C ALA A 78 4.76 2.01 -7.20
N ILE A 79 4.72 1.51 -5.96
CA ILE A 79 5.78 1.71 -4.95
C ILE A 79 7.08 1.06 -5.40
N ALA A 80 7.01 -0.18 -5.89
CA ALA A 80 8.17 -0.89 -6.41
C ALA A 80 8.85 -0.07 -7.51
N ALA A 81 8.08 0.47 -8.45
CA ALA A 81 8.65 1.22 -9.54
C ALA A 81 9.15 2.62 -9.12
N ILE A 82 8.46 3.32 -8.22
CA ILE A 82 8.95 4.58 -7.61
C ILE A 82 10.31 4.38 -6.95
N SER A 83 10.48 3.28 -6.20
CA SER A 83 11.76 2.96 -5.55
C SER A 83 12.88 2.71 -6.55
N GLN A 84 12.56 2.27 -7.77
CA GLN A 84 13.54 1.99 -8.82
C GLN A 84 13.85 3.22 -9.68
N ASP A 85 12.93 4.19 -9.74
CA ASP A 85 13.11 5.41 -10.53
C ASP A 85 14.15 6.35 -9.93
N VAL A 86 14.28 6.34 -8.60
CA VAL A 86 15.18 7.24 -7.84
C VAL A 86 16.51 6.57 -7.48
N VAL A 87 16.91 5.52 -8.20
CA VAL A 87 18.14 4.77 -7.92
C VAL A 87 18.93 4.47 -9.21
N PRO A 88 20.25 4.71 -9.23
CA PRO A 88 21.12 4.33 -10.34
C PRO A 88 21.06 2.84 -10.66
N VAL A 89 21.27 2.46 -11.92
CA VAL A 89 21.13 1.08 -12.41
C VAL A 89 21.98 0.10 -11.58
N ALA A 90 23.19 0.48 -11.21
CA ALA A 90 24.11 -0.33 -10.41
C ALA A 90 23.60 -0.65 -8.98
N HIS A 91 22.69 0.17 -8.43
CA HIS A 91 22.23 0.07 -7.05
C HIS A 91 20.77 -0.37 -6.90
N LYS A 92 20.06 -0.61 -8.01
CA LYS A 92 18.64 -1.02 -8.03
C LYS A 92 18.34 -2.26 -7.19
N GLY A 93 19.22 -3.27 -7.26
CA GLY A 93 19.10 -4.49 -6.47
C GLY A 93 19.24 -4.25 -4.96
N LEU A 94 20.22 -3.44 -4.55
CA LEU A 94 20.44 -3.05 -3.15
C LEU A 94 19.23 -2.28 -2.61
N SER A 95 18.71 -1.33 -3.39
CA SER A 95 17.54 -0.53 -3.02
C SER A 95 16.32 -1.40 -2.74
N MET A 96 15.98 -2.34 -3.63
CA MET A 96 14.86 -3.27 -3.39
C MET A 96 15.09 -4.12 -2.14
N GLY A 97 16.29 -4.66 -1.98
CA GLY A 97 16.63 -5.47 -0.81
C GLY A 97 16.42 -4.70 0.50
N LEU A 98 16.91 -3.46 0.55
CA LEU A 98 16.74 -2.59 1.71
C LEU A 98 15.28 -2.20 1.95
N ALA A 99 14.51 -1.91 0.89
CA ALA A 99 13.10 -1.58 0.99
C ALA A 99 12.28 -2.75 1.58
N ILE A 100 12.51 -3.98 1.09
CA ILE A 100 11.84 -5.18 1.60
C ILE A 100 12.29 -5.47 3.04
N PHE A 101 13.58 -5.35 3.33
CA PHE A 101 14.09 -5.51 4.69
C PHE A 101 13.43 -4.52 5.66
N ALA A 102 13.37 -3.24 5.30
CA ALA A 102 12.71 -2.20 6.07
C ALA A 102 11.21 -2.49 6.24
N GLN A 103 10.52 -2.94 5.18
CA GLN A 103 9.11 -3.31 5.25
C GLN A 103 8.86 -4.40 6.30
N TYR A 104 9.68 -5.46 6.33
CA TYR A 104 9.53 -6.52 7.33
C TYR A 104 9.93 -6.07 8.73
N MET A 105 11.02 -5.30 8.85
CA MET A 105 11.52 -4.81 10.14
C MET A 105 10.62 -3.76 10.80
N LEU A 106 10.01 -2.86 10.02
CA LEU A 106 9.17 -1.78 10.53
C LEU A 106 7.71 -2.17 10.78
N GLY A 107 7.31 -3.40 10.43
CA GLY A 107 5.97 -3.87 10.73
C GLY A 107 5.55 -5.16 10.06
N GLY A 108 6.15 -5.55 8.93
CA GLY A 108 5.74 -6.76 8.22
C GLY A 108 5.90 -8.05 9.04
N ALA A 109 6.94 -8.15 9.87
CA ALA A 109 7.21 -9.34 10.68
C ALA A 109 6.37 -9.41 11.98
N TRP A 110 6.11 -8.28 12.62
CA TRP A 110 5.49 -8.22 13.95
C TRP A 110 4.10 -7.56 13.97
N GLY A 111 3.63 -7.03 12.85
CA GLY A 111 2.32 -6.41 12.71
C GLY A 111 1.17 -7.30 13.20
N PRO A 112 1.07 -8.57 12.76
CA PRO A 112 0.03 -9.48 13.25
C PRO A 112 0.09 -9.73 14.76
N TYR A 113 1.30 -9.77 15.34
CA TYR A 113 1.47 -9.91 16.78
C TYR A 113 0.93 -8.70 17.54
N ILE A 114 1.22 -7.47 17.08
CA ILE A 114 0.67 -6.26 17.69
C ILE A 114 -0.85 -6.20 17.54
N VAL A 115 -1.39 -6.56 16.37
CA VAL A 115 -2.85 -6.61 16.17
C VAL A 115 -3.50 -7.59 17.15
N GLY A 116 -2.91 -8.77 17.34
CA GLY A 116 -3.37 -9.74 18.34
C GLY A 116 -3.29 -9.21 19.77
N ALA A 117 -2.15 -8.64 20.17
CA ALA A 117 -1.97 -8.08 21.51
C ALA A 117 -2.94 -6.91 21.80
N VAL A 118 -3.19 -6.04 20.82
CA VAL A 118 -4.17 -4.96 20.93
C VAL A 118 -5.59 -5.52 21.03
N SER A 119 -5.92 -6.53 20.21
CA SER A 119 -7.22 -7.22 20.27
C SER A 119 -7.47 -7.83 21.66
N ASP A 120 -6.51 -8.57 22.19
CA ASP A 120 -6.61 -9.21 23.50
C ASP A 120 -6.69 -8.17 24.63
N GLY A 121 -5.92 -7.09 24.54
CA GLY A 121 -5.97 -5.97 25.49
C GLY A 121 -7.30 -5.22 25.52
N LEU A 122 -8.06 -5.24 24.42
CA LEU A 122 -9.39 -4.62 24.31
C LEU A 122 -10.54 -5.57 24.72
N GLY A 123 -10.22 -6.72 25.34
CA GLY A 123 -11.21 -7.71 25.78
C GLY A 123 -11.37 -8.91 24.83
N GLY A 124 -10.57 -8.96 23.77
CA GLY A 124 -10.51 -10.08 22.84
C GLY A 124 -11.79 -10.29 22.01
N GLY A 125 -11.89 -11.47 21.40
CA GLY A 125 -13.05 -11.86 20.61
C GLY A 125 -13.26 -11.00 19.36
N ALA A 126 -14.49 -10.95 18.87
CA ALA A 126 -14.83 -10.26 17.63
C ALA A 126 -14.74 -8.73 17.75
N GLU A 127 -15.09 -8.16 18.92
CA GLU A 127 -15.08 -6.71 19.11
C GLU A 127 -13.66 -6.15 19.31
N GLY A 128 -12.82 -6.82 20.13
CA GLY A 128 -11.41 -6.45 20.27
C GLY A 128 -10.65 -6.55 18.95
N LEU A 129 -10.87 -7.62 18.18
CA LEU A 129 -10.27 -7.78 16.85
C LEU A 129 -10.74 -6.72 15.86
N SER A 130 -12.03 -6.37 15.89
CA SER A 130 -12.58 -5.30 15.04
C SER A 130 -11.89 -3.97 15.30
N ALA A 131 -11.74 -3.59 16.57
CA ALA A 131 -11.02 -2.37 16.94
C ALA A 131 -9.54 -2.40 16.52
N ALA A 132 -8.86 -3.54 16.70
CA ALA A 132 -7.47 -3.71 16.27
C ALA A 132 -7.32 -3.61 14.73
N VAL A 133 -8.26 -4.15 13.95
CA VAL A 133 -8.26 -4.02 12.48
C VAL A 133 -8.57 -2.59 12.03
N MET A 134 -9.46 -1.88 12.73
CA MET A 134 -9.69 -0.44 12.46
C MET A 134 -8.42 0.38 12.68
N LEU A 135 -7.61 0.04 13.69
CA LEU A 135 -6.31 0.67 13.92
C LEU A 135 -5.37 0.47 12.72
N CYS A 136 -5.33 -0.72 12.11
CA CYS A 136 -4.60 -0.97 10.87
C CYS A 136 -5.06 -0.06 9.72
N GLY A 137 -6.37 0.18 9.61
CA GLY A 137 -6.93 1.13 8.64
C GLY A 137 -6.43 2.55 8.87
N GLY A 138 -6.33 2.97 10.13
CA GLY A 138 -5.72 4.25 10.52
C GLY A 138 -4.25 4.36 10.10
N PHE A 139 -3.44 3.33 10.34
CA PHE A 139 -2.05 3.29 9.87
C PHE A 139 -1.95 3.30 8.34
N GLY A 140 -2.89 2.67 7.63
CA GLY A 140 -3.00 2.76 6.17
C GLY A 140 -3.22 4.20 5.70
N ILE A 141 -4.15 4.92 6.32
CA ILE A 141 -4.38 6.34 6.00
C ILE A 141 -3.13 7.18 6.28
N LEU A 142 -2.46 6.96 7.41
CA LEU A 142 -1.19 7.63 7.75
C LEU A 142 -0.11 7.35 6.69
N ALA A 143 0.02 6.11 6.23
CA ALA A 143 0.95 5.76 5.14
C ALA A 143 0.64 6.54 3.86
N GLY A 144 -0.65 6.69 3.51
CA GLY A 144 -1.08 7.51 2.38
C GLY A 144 -0.64 8.98 2.51
N PHE A 145 -0.71 9.56 3.71
CA PHE A 145 -0.18 10.90 3.96
C PHE A 145 1.35 10.98 3.85
N LEU A 146 2.08 9.97 4.32
CA LEU A 146 3.54 9.90 4.16
C LEU A 146 3.93 9.84 2.67
N PHE A 147 3.21 9.04 1.86
CA PHE A 147 3.41 9.02 0.41
C PHE A 147 3.09 10.36 -0.26
N LEU A 148 2.10 11.11 0.26
CA LEU A 148 1.77 12.43 -0.25
C LEU A 148 2.86 13.47 0.07
N ILE A 149 3.56 13.29 1.20
CA ILE A 149 4.74 14.11 1.52
C ILE A 149 5.89 13.73 0.58
N ALA A 150 6.15 12.42 0.40
CA ALA A 150 7.19 11.92 -0.50
C ALA A 150 6.98 12.33 -1.97
N SER A 151 5.73 12.51 -2.41
CA SER A 151 5.42 12.95 -3.77
C SER A 151 5.95 14.36 -4.10
N ARG A 152 6.31 15.15 -3.08
CA ARG A 152 6.88 16.50 -3.26
C ARG A 152 8.34 16.44 -3.70
N THR A 153 9.15 15.56 -3.10
CA THR A 153 10.59 15.43 -3.37
C THR A 153 10.88 14.51 -4.56
N TYR A 154 9.96 13.58 -4.87
CA TYR A 154 10.14 12.60 -5.95
C TYR A 154 10.60 13.15 -7.31
N PRO A 155 10.06 14.28 -7.85
CA PRO A 155 10.54 14.80 -9.14
C PRO A 155 12.00 15.23 -9.11
N GLU A 156 12.46 15.80 -7.99
CA GLU A 156 13.84 16.25 -7.81
C GLU A 156 14.78 15.05 -7.71
N ASP A 157 14.39 14.03 -6.96
CA ASP A 157 15.17 12.80 -6.79
C ASP A 157 15.26 11.99 -8.09
N TRP A 158 14.17 11.93 -8.86
CA TRP A 158 14.16 11.31 -10.18
C TRP A 158 15.07 12.05 -11.18
N GLN A 159 15.08 13.38 -11.14
CA GLN A 159 15.89 14.18 -12.06
C GLN A 159 17.39 14.04 -11.77
N LYS A 160 17.80 14.00 -10.50
CA LYS A 160 19.20 13.76 -10.12
C LYS A 160 19.76 12.45 -10.70
N VAL A 161 18.99 11.38 -10.64
CA VAL A 161 19.41 10.07 -11.17
C VAL A 161 19.50 10.09 -12.70
N LYS A 162 18.59 10.82 -13.36
CA LYS A 162 18.67 11.00 -14.81
C LYS A 162 19.92 11.78 -15.23
N ASP A 163 20.28 12.82 -14.47
CA ASP A 163 21.47 13.62 -14.73
C ASP A 163 22.75 12.81 -14.49
N GLU A 164 22.81 11.99 -13.44
CA GLU A 164 23.93 11.04 -13.21
C GLU A 164 24.09 10.04 -14.35
N ALA A 165 22.99 9.45 -14.85
CA ALA A 165 23.05 8.49 -15.94
C ALA A 165 23.57 9.10 -17.26
N ILE A 166 23.30 10.40 -17.52
CA ILE A 166 23.82 11.11 -18.69
C ILE A 166 25.33 11.39 -18.57
N LEU A 167 25.85 11.55 -17.35
CA LEU A 167 27.28 11.77 -17.11
C LEU A 167 28.12 10.49 -17.22
N GLU A 168 27.49 9.31 -17.15
CA GLU A 168 28.15 8.00 -17.31
C GLU A 168 28.21 7.51 -18.78
N GLU A 169 27.45 8.14 -19.70
CA GLU A 169 27.49 7.89 -21.16
C GLU A 169 28.54 8.76 -21.90
#